data_AF-A0A416VV67-F1
#
_entry.id   AF-A0A416VV67-F1
#
_cell.length_a   1.000
_cell.length_b   1.000
_cell.length_c   1.000
_cell.angle_alpha   90.00
_cell.angle_beta   90.00
_cell.angle_gamma   90.00
#
_symmetry.space_group_name_H-M   'P 1'
#
loop_
_entity.id
_entity.type
_entity.pdbx_description
1 polymer ?
#
loop_
_entity_poly.entity_id
_entity_poly.type
_entity_poly.pdbx_seq_one_letter_code
_entity_poly.pdbx_strand_id
1 'polypeptide(L)'
;MTPRFKVDFNEWLEDDIVLFSQSDVRKDVYGNEHFLTEGLRIEICEIDYDEAGNRDDLWASGYVTVCNIPNFAYVKWCCKIDNKEVKHIGKAAY
;
A
#
# COMPACT_ATOMS: atom_id res chain seq x y z
N MET A 1 11.34 8.07 9.49
CA MET A 1 11.10 7.84 8.04
C MET A 1 9.87 6.97 7.96
N THR A 2 8.91 7.27 7.09
CA THR A 2 7.69 6.46 6.94
C THR A 2 8.04 5.18 6.17
N PRO A 3 7.71 3.98 6.67
CA PRO A 3 8.02 2.74 5.96
C PRO A 3 7.14 2.62 4.72
N ARG A 4 7.73 2.16 3.61
CA ARG A 4 7.07 2.04 2.31
C ARG A 4 6.97 0.59 1.88
N PHE A 5 5.80 0.17 1.44
CA PHE A 5 5.55 -1.23 1.11
C PHE A 5 5.03 -1.38 -0.32
N LYS A 6 5.45 -2.45 -1.01
CA LYS A 6 4.85 -2.81 -2.29
C LYS A 6 3.47 -3.42 -2.07
N VAL A 7 2.48 -2.99 -2.82
CA VAL A 7 1.12 -3.55 -2.86
C VAL A 7 0.70 -3.82 -4.31
N ASP A 8 -0.45 -4.47 -4.48
CA ASP A 8 -1.15 -4.58 -5.75
C ASP A 8 -2.40 -3.69 -5.66
N PHE A 9 -2.42 -2.56 -6.37
CA PHE A 9 -3.59 -1.66 -6.40
C PHE A 9 -4.72 -2.22 -7.26
N ASN A 10 -4.53 -3.30 -8.02
CA ASN A 10 -5.64 -3.98 -8.69
C ASN A 10 -6.52 -4.77 -7.70
N GLU A 11 -6.00 -5.07 -6.50
CA GLU A 11 -6.77 -5.63 -5.38
C GLU A 11 -7.46 -4.55 -4.51
N TRP A 12 -7.58 -3.33 -5.06
CA TRP A 12 -8.26 -2.22 -4.38
C TRP A 12 -9.76 -2.50 -4.25
N LEU A 13 -10.25 -2.45 -3.01
CA LEU A 13 -11.66 -2.59 -2.66
C LEU A 13 -12.37 -1.24 -2.63
N GLU A 14 -13.70 -1.23 -2.75
CA GLU A 14 -14.49 -0.01 -2.51
C GLU A 14 -14.15 0.57 -1.12
N ASP A 15 -14.09 1.90 -1.03
CA ASP A 15 -13.75 2.69 0.17
C ASP A 15 -12.26 2.74 0.61
N ASP A 16 -11.34 3.30 -0.20
CA ASP A 16 -9.94 3.61 0.22
C ASP A 16 -9.11 2.47 0.86
N ILE A 17 -9.59 1.23 0.82
CA ILE A 17 -8.96 0.11 1.49
C ILE A 17 -8.19 -0.76 0.50
N VAL A 18 -6.92 -0.99 0.83
CA VAL A 18 -6.04 -1.94 0.14
C VAL A 18 -5.74 -3.10 1.08
N LEU A 19 -5.94 -4.33 0.59
CA LEU A 19 -5.52 -5.53 1.32
C LEU A 19 -4.00 -5.49 1.53
N PHE A 20 -3.56 -5.62 2.78
CA PHE A 20 -2.18 -5.32 3.11
C PHE A 20 -1.40 -6.55 3.51
N SER A 21 -1.73 -7.21 4.62
CA SER A 21 -0.91 -8.33 5.12
C SER A 21 -1.73 -9.37 5.86
N GLN A 22 -1.31 -10.64 5.74
CA GLN A 22 -1.81 -11.75 6.55
C GLN A 22 -1.00 -11.92 7.86
N SER A 23 0.19 -11.31 7.95
CA SER A 23 1.12 -11.41 9.07
C SER A 23 1.34 -10.06 9.75
N ASP A 24 1.73 -10.08 11.03
CA ASP A 24 2.12 -8.89 11.79
C ASP A 24 3.50 -8.36 11.40
N VAL A 25 4.25 -9.05 10.56
CA VAL A 25 5.58 -8.61 10.12
C VAL A 25 5.60 -8.49 8.60
N ARG A 26 6.08 -7.36 8.10
CA ARG A 26 6.28 -7.13 6.67
C ARG A 26 7.58 -6.37 6.42
N LYS A 27 8.25 -6.70 5.32
CA LYS A 27 9.43 -5.96 4.84
C LYS A 27 9.02 -4.78 3.97
N ASP A 28 9.63 -3.63 4.22
CA ASP A 28 9.51 -2.45 3.37
C ASP A 28 10.30 -2.63 2.05
N VAL A 29 10.19 -1.67 1.13
CA VAL A 29 10.90 -1.66 -0.16
C VAL A 29 12.43 -1.65 -0.03
N TYR A 30 12.95 -1.29 1.14
CA TYR A 30 14.38 -1.27 1.46
C TYR A 30 14.84 -2.55 2.16
N GLY A 31 13.92 -3.48 2.44
CA GLY A 31 14.19 -4.76 3.08
C GLY A 31 14.15 -4.72 4.61
N ASN A 32 13.79 -3.60 5.24
CA ASN A 32 13.67 -3.52 6.70
C ASN A 32 12.35 -4.16 7.15
N GLU A 33 12.42 -4.98 8.20
CA GLU A 33 11.22 -5.58 8.81
C GLU A 33 10.52 -4.61 9.74
N HIS A 34 9.20 -4.52 9.62
CA HIS A 34 8.34 -3.71 10.46
C HIS A 34 7.25 -4.58 11.07
N PHE A 35 6.99 -4.35 12.36
CA PHE A 35 5.81 -4.88 13.02
C PHE A 35 4.61 -3.99 12.69
N LEU A 36 3.56 -4.60 12.16
CA LEU A 36 2.33 -3.96 11.78
C LEU A 36 1.42 -3.85 13.01
N THR A 37 0.95 -2.63 13.26
CA THR A 37 0.00 -2.33 14.33
C THR A 37 -1.04 -1.36 13.79
N GLU A 38 -2.25 -1.40 14.36
CA GLU A 38 -3.30 -0.47 14.01
C GLU A 38 -2.85 0.98 14.24
N GLY A 39 -3.08 1.84 13.25
CA GLY A 39 -2.67 3.25 13.24
C GLY A 39 -1.24 3.51 12.77
N LEU A 40 -0.45 2.48 12.44
CA LEU A 40 0.90 2.68 11.88
C LEU A 40 0.81 3.44 10.55
N ARG A 41 1.42 4.63 10.49
CA ARG A 41 1.55 5.45 9.28
C ARG A 41 2.49 4.76 8.29
N ILE A 42 2.03 4.55 7.05
CA ILE A 42 2.79 3.88 5.99
C ILE A 42 2.63 4.58 4.65
N GLU A 43 3.57 4.31 3.75
CA GLU A 43 3.41 4.55 2.31
C GLU A 43 3.23 3.20 1.60
N ILE A 44 2.42 3.18 0.56
CA ILE A 44 2.23 2.02 -0.31
C ILE A 44 2.51 2.41 -1.76
N CYS A 45 3.12 1.49 -2.51
CA CYS A 45 3.46 1.73 -3.90
C CYS A 45 3.33 0.48 -4.76
N GLU A 46 3.13 0.68 -6.06
CA GLU A 46 3.19 -0.36 -7.08
C GLU A 46 4.04 0.14 -8.25
N ILE A 47 4.76 -0.78 -8.89
CA ILE A 47 5.49 -0.47 -10.11
C ILE A 47 4.48 -0.46 -11.25
N ASP A 48 4.35 0.67 -11.93
CA ASP A 48 3.42 0.84 -13.03
C ASP A 48 4.10 1.56 -14.21
N TYR A 49 3.49 1.45 -15.40
CA TYR A 49 4.03 1.98 -16.65
C TYR A 49 2.94 2.69 -17.46
N ASP A 50 3.27 3.84 -18.04
CA ASP A 50 2.37 4.55 -18.94
C ASP A 50 2.21 3.83 -20.30
N GLU A 51 1.30 4.33 -21.15
CA GLU A 51 1.04 3.77 -22.48
C GLU A 51 2.28 3.76 -23.42
N ALA A 52 3.28 4.58 -23.12
CA ALA A 52 4.55 4.65 -23.85
C ALA A 52 5.64 3.75 -23.25
N GLY A 53 5.34 3.01 -22.17
CA GLY A 53 6.26 2.12 -21.47
C GLY A 53 7.25 2.83 -20.54
N ASN A 54 7.02 4.11 -20.21
CA ASN A 54 7.80 4.80 -19.19
C ASN A 54 7.30 4.44 -17.80
N ARG A 55 8.20 4.47 -16.81
CA ARG A 55 7.84 4.26 -15.40
C ARG A 55 6.91 5.37 -14.93
N ASP A 56 5.79 4.96 -14.35
CA ASP A 56 4.75 5.82 -13.81
C ASP A 56 4.14 5.20 -12.55
N ASP A 57 4.97 4.98 -11.52
CA ASP A 57 4.61 4.20 -10.34
C ASP A 57 3.40 4.78 -9.59
N LEU A 58 2.54 3.90 -9.08
CA LEU A 58 1.41 4.29 -8.23
C LEU A 58 1.83 4.40 -6.78
N TRP A 59 1.41 5.48 -6.12
CA TRP A 59 1.82 5.81 -4.76
C TRP A 59 0.65 6.34 -3.93
N ALA A 60 0.53 5.87 -2.68
CA ALA A 60 -0.41 6.42 -1.72
C ALA A 60 0.17 6.42 -0.30
N SER A 61 -0.37 7.32 0.53
CA SER A 61 -0.11 7.38 1.97
C SER A 61 -1.34 6.93 2.73
N GLY A 62 -1.14 6.31 3.88
CA GLY A 62 -2.25 5.86 4.70
C GLY A 62 -1.80 5.29 6.04
N TYR A 63 -2.67 4.52 6.66
CA TYR A 63 -2.41 3.86 7.92
C TYR A 63 -2.89 2.41 7.92
N VAL A 64 -2.18 1.58 8.66
CA VAL A 64 -2.54 0.18 8.90
C VAL A 64 -3.82 0.13 9.75
N THR A 65 -4.79 -0.66 9.32
CA THR A 65 -6.03 -0.93 10.07
C THR A 65 -6.28 -2.43 10.12
N VAL A 66 -7.01 -2.91 11.13
CA VAL A 66 -7.46 -4.31 11.13
C VAL A 66 -8.36 -4.55 9.92
N CYS A 67 -8.14 -5.66 9.21
CA CYS A 67 -9.00 -6.09 8.12
C CYS A 67 -10.25 -6.76 8.72
N ASN A 68 -11.42 -6.13 8.53
CA ASN A 68 -12.71 -6.64 8.98
C ASN A 68 -13.66 -6.97 7.82
N ILE A 69 -13.12 -7.31 6.65
CA ILE A 69 -13.91 -7.54 5.44
C ILE A 69 -14.25 -9.04 5.33
N PRO A 70 -15.53 -9.44 5.37
CA PRO A 70 -15.92 -10.86 5.48
C PRO A 70 -15.33 -11.77 4.39
N ASN A 71 -15.24 -11.29 3.15
CA ASN A 71 -14.70 -12.05 2.01
C ASN A 71 -13.15 -12.19 2.04
N PHE A 72 -12.48 -11.47 2.93
CA PHE A 72 -11.02 -11.42 3.05
C PHE A 72 -10.55 -11.77 4.48
N ALA A 73 -11.25 -12.69 5.15
CA ALA A 73 -10.94 -13.11 6.53
C ALA A 73 -9.53 -13.70 6.73
N TYR A 74 -8.83 -14.06 5.64
CA TYR A 74 -7.43 -14.50 5.67
C TYR A 74 -6.43 -13.33 5.71
N VAL A 75 -6.87 -12.12 5.37
CA VAL A 75 -6.08 -10.89 5.48
C VAL A 75 -6.28 -10.34 6.89
N LYS A 76 -5.19 -10.04 7.58
CA LYS A 76 -5.21 -9.51 8.95
C LYS A 76 -5.20 -7.98 8.96
N TRP A 77 -4.42 -7.39 8.06
CA TRP A 77 -4.18 -5.96 7.98
C TRP A 77 -4.60 -5.42 6.63
N CYS A 78 -5.25 -4.26 6.65
CA CYS A 78 -5.47 -3.41 5.50
C CYS A 78 -4.63 -2.13 5.61
N CYS A 79 -4.44 -1.45 4.49
CA CYS A 79 -4.04 -0.05 4.47
C CYS A 79 -5.28 0.77 4.11
N LYS A 80 -5.62 1.75 4.95
CA LYS A 80 -6.61 2.77 4.61
C LYS A 80 -5.91 3.99 4.06
N ILE A 81 -6.15 4.31 2.80
CA ILE A 81 -5.53 5.42 2.07
C ILE A 81 -6.09 6.75 2.56
N ASP A 82 -5.21 7.72 2.78
CA ASP A 82 -5.59 9.10 3.08
C ASP A 82 -6.37 9.71 1.90
N ASN A 83 -7.52 10.33 2.18
CA ASN A 83 -8.30 11.11 1.21
C ASN A 83 -8.64 10.40 -0.12
N LYS A 84 -8.56 9.06 -0.18
CA LYS A 84 -8.76 8.28 -1.41
C LYS A 84 -7.78 8.64 -2.55
N GLU A 85 -6.64 9.26 -2.25
CA GLU A 85 -5.68 9.70 -3.27
C GLU A 85 -4.61 8.64 -3.57
N VAL A 86 -4.58 8.17 -4.82
CA VAL A 86 -3.44 7.46 -5.41
C VAL A 86 -2.81 8.38 -6.46
N LYS A 87 -1.50 8.54 -6.38
CA LYS A 87 -0.71 9.45 -7.23
C LYS A 87 0.15 8.64 -8.18
N HIS A 88 0.20 9.09 -9.42
CA HIS A 88 1.18 8.64 -10.40
C HIS A 88 2.48 9.40 -10.19
N ILE A 89 3.60 8.69 -10.06
CA ILE A 89 4.92 9.27 -9.93
C ILE A 89 5.79 8.77 -11.10
N GLY A 90 5.76 9.56 -12.17
CA GLY A 90 6.64 9.40 -13.31
C GLY A 90 8.11 9.71 -12.99
N LYS A 91 8.98 9.40 -13.97
CA LYS A 91 10.46 9.50 -13.92
C LYS A 91 11.07 10.88 -13.57
N ALA A 92 10.28 11.90 -13.24
CA ALA A 92 10.77 13.23 -12.88
C ALA A 92 11.21 13.37 -11.40
N ALA A 93 11.15 12.31 -10.58
CA ALA A 93 11.35 12.40 -9.13
C ALA A 93 12.37 11.41 -8.52
N TYR A 94 13.41 11.01 -9.28
CA TYR A 94 14.57 10.27 -8.75
C TYR A 94 15.89 10.84 -9.25
#